data_AF-A0A2H0DLA5-F1
#
_entry.id   AF-A0A2H0DLA5-F1
#
_cell.length_a   1.000
_cell.length_b   1.000
_cell.length_c   1.000
_cell.angle_alpha   90.00
_cell.angle_beta   90.00
_cell.angle_gamma   90.00
#
_symmetry.space_group_name_H-M   'P 1'
#
loop_
_entity.id
_entity.type
_entity.pdbx_description
1 polymer ?
#
loop_
_entity_poly.entity_id
_entity_poly.type
_entity_poly.pdbx_seq_one_letter_code
_entity_poly.pdbx_strand_id
1 'polypeptide(L)'
;MKNRRSRLLIEPHFQTRLILRLGGWVLLSTLITALVTYAVLSWADSKTAGDFFYIVQETGTHPEIFTRTEIILPALLVSLAINLSLTFLFALLYSQRLAGPIHRLITEMVKIERGDKVKTSFHLRDTDELQDIGMAFDALLKRLEEKGVLKTK
;
A
#
# COMPACT_ATOMS: atom_id res chain seq x y z
N MET A 1 -5.62 -31.79 -5.44
CA MET A 1 -6.07 -30.85 -4.39
C MET A 1 -6.69 -29.63 -5.06
N LYS A 2 -8.02 -29.47 -4.98
CA LYS A 2 -8.78 -28.45 -5.71
C LYS A 2 -8.67 -27.11 -4.97
N ASN A 3 -7.79 -26.22 -5.44
CA ASN A 3 -7.56 -24.88 -4.88
C ASN A 3 -8.87 -24.09 -4.78
N ARG A 4 -9.47 -24.08 -3.58
CA ARG A 4 -10.68 -23.35 -3.26
C ARG A 4 -10.27 -21.99 -2.69
N ARG A 5 -10.51 -20.95 -3.51
CA ARG A 5 -10.59 -19.49 -3.20
C ARG A 5 -9.30 -18.69 -3.43
N SER A 6 -9.08 -18.30 -4.69
CA SER A 6 -8.10 -17.28 -5.14
C SER A 6 -8.80 -16.02 -5.68
N ARG A 7 -9.84 -15.52 -5.00
CA ARG A 7 -10.36 -14.19 -5.33
C ARG A 7 -9.53 -13.16 -4.55
N LEU A 8 -8.48 -12.63 -5.19
CA LEU A 8 -7.65 -11.56 -4.64
C LEU A 8 -8.47 -10.29 -4.33
N LEU A 9 -9.57 -10.09 -5.07
CA LEU A 9 -10.50 -8.97 -4.90
C LEU A 9 -11.75 -9.46 -4.18
N ILE A 10 -11.78 -9.28 -2.85
CA ILE A 10 -12.96 -9.58 -2.03
C ILE A 10 -13.91 -8.38 -2.05
N GLU A 11 -13.35 -7.16 -2.00
CA GLU A 11 -14.10 -5.90 -2.01
C GLU A 11 -13.43 -4.86 -2.92
N PRO A 12 -13.68 -4.90 -4.24
CA PRO A 12 -12.92 -4.14 -5.22
C PRO A 12 -13.06 -2.62 -5.03
N HIS A 13 -14.19 -2.14 -4.49
CA HIS A 13 -14.43 -0.71 -4.34
C HIS A 13 -13.70 -0.10 -3.12
N PHE A 14 -13.54 -0.88 -2.05
CA PHE A 14 -12.69 -0.48 -0.92
C PHE A 14 -11.20 -0.61 -1.30
N GLN A 15 -10.83 -1.74 -1.91
CA GLN A 15 -9.43 -2.03 -2.22
C GLN A 15 -8.84 -1.04 -3.23
N THR A 16 -9.56 -0.70 -4.29
CA THR A 16 -9.11 0.29 -5.30
C THR A 16 -8.95 1.67 -4.69
N ARG A 17 -9.91 2.14 -3.87
CA ARG A 17 -9.79 3.43 -3.18
C ARG A 17 -8.61 3.48 -2.23
N LEU A 18 -8.35 2.41 -1.49
CA LEU A 18 -7.21 2.35 -0.58
C LEU A 18 -5.89 2.37 -1.36
N ILE A 19 -5.76 1.53 -2.39
CA ILE A 19 -4.56 1.45 -3.22
C ILE A 19 -4.30 2.79 -3.93
N LEU A 20 -5.34 3.42 -4.49
CA LEU A 20 -5.21 4.72 -5.15
C LEU A 20 -4.83 5.85 -4.18
N ARG A 21 -5.37 5.85 -2.95
CA ARG A 21 -5.00 6.85 -1.94
C ARG A 21 -3.56 6.68 -1.47
N LEU A 22 -3.16 5.46 -1.11
CA LEU A 22 -1.80 5.17 -0.64
C LEU A 22 -0.77 5.37 -1.76
N GLY A 23 -1.04 4.79 -2.93
CA GLY A 23 -0.19 4.94 -4.11
C GLY A 23 -0.12 6.39 -4.58
N GLY A 24 -1.22 7.14 -4.53
CA GLY A 24 -1.25 8.57 -4.85
C GLY A 24 -0.38 9.40 -3.91
N TRP A 25 -0.45 9.15 -2.60
CA TRP A 25 0.39 9.86 -1.62
C TRP A 25 1.88 9.55 -1.80
N VAL A 26 2.24 8.29 -2.04
CA VAL A 26 3.64 7.91 -2.25
C VAL A 26 4.17 8.42 -3.59
N LEU A 27 3.37 8.37 -4.66
CA LEU A 27 3.75 8.94 -5.95
C LEU A 27 3.99 10.45 -5.80
N LEU A 28 3.08 11.16 -5.13
CA LEU A 28 3.22 12.59 -4.90
C LEU A 28 4.47 12.92 -4.08
N SER A 29 4.73 12.20 -2.98
CA SER A 29 5.93 12.45 -2.15
C SER A 29 7.22 12.14 -2.90
N THR A 30 7.23 11.09 -3.73
CA THR A 30 8.40 10.73 -4.54
C THR A 30 8.66 11.76 -5.63
N LEU A 31 7.62 12.25 -6.30
CA LEU A 31 7.73 13.31 -7.31
C LEU A 31 8.23 14.63 -6.70
N ILE A 32 7.72 15.01 -5.52
CA ILE A 32 8.20 16.20 -4.80
C ILE A 32 9.68 16.03 -4.45
N THR A 33 10.07 14.86 -3.94
CA THR A 33 11.48 14.58 -3.59
C THR A 33 12.39 14.64 -4.82
N ALA A 34 11.97 14.06 -5.94
CA ALA A 34 12.70 14.12 -7.20
C ALA A 34 12.82 15.56 -7.72
N LEU A 35 11.73 16.34 -7.66
CA LEU A 35 11.72 17.75 -8.07
C LEU A 35 12.67 18.59 -7.23
N VAL A 36 12.62 18.43 -5.90
CA VAL A 36 13.51 19.15 -4.97
C VAL A 36 14.96 18.77 -5.23
N THR A 37 15.25 17.47 -5.38
CA THR A 37 16.61 16.99 -5.67
C THR A 37 17.15 17.58 -6.96
N TYR A 38 16.34 17.54 -8.03
CA TYR A 38 16.69 18.14 -9.32
C TYR A 38 16.93 19.65 -9.22
N ALA A 39 16.04 20.39 -8.53
CA ALA A 39 16.17 21.83 -8.36
C ALA A 39 17.44 22.21 -7.58
N VAL A 40 17.78 21.47 -6.52
CA VAL A 40 19.00 21.67 -5.73
C VAL A 40 20.24 21.41 -6.58
N LEU A 41 20.25 20.34 -7.37
CA LEU A 41 21.38 20.00 -8.25
C LEU A 41 21.57 21.05 -9.34
N SER A 42 20.49 21.45 -10.03
CA SER A 42 20.56 22.48 -11.07
C SER A 42 21.00 23.84 -10.52
N TRP A 43 20.58 24.19 -9.30
CA TRP A 43 21.06 25.39 -8.62
C TRP A 43 22.55 25.29 -8.25
N ALA A 44 23.00 24.12 -7.78
CA ALA A 44 24.40 23.87 -7.45
C ALA A 44 25.29 23.93 -8.71
N ASP A 45 24.81 23.40 -9.84
CA ASP A 45 25.47 23.45 -11.15
C ASP A 45 25.61 24.89 -11.66
N SER A 46 24.58 25.73 -11.43
CA SER A 46 24.59 27.13 -11.84
C SER A 46 25.53 28.01 -11.00
N LYS A 47 25.83 27.61 -9.75
CA LYS A 47 26.65 28.37 -8.80
C LYS A 47 28.10 27.90 -8.72
N THR A 48 28.36 26.66 -9.08
CA THR A 48 29.67 26.03 -8.95
C THR A 48 30.02 25.37 -10.27
N ALA A 49 31.05 25.87 -10.96
CA ALA A 49 31.68 25.15 -12.06
C ALA A 49 32.46 23.97 -11.48
N GLY A 50 31.75 22.94 -11.03
CA GLY A 50 32.34 21.70 -10.55
C GLY A 50 31.93 20.58 -11.47
N ASP A 51 32.61 20.51 -12.61
CA ASP A 51 32.55 19.39 -13.55
C ASP A 51 32.99 18.12 -12.81
N PHE A 52 32.14 17.10 -12.78
CA PHE A 52 32.55 15.79 -12.32
C PHE A 52 33.23 15.08 -13.50
N PHE A 53 34.51 14.75 -13.32
CA PHE A 53 35.28 14.02 -14.31
C PHE A 53 35.19 12.52 -14.03
N TYR A 54 34.76 11.73 -15.01
CA TYR A 54 35.04 10.30 -15.03
C TYR A 54 36.40 10.11 -15.69
N ILE A 55 37.45 9.76 -14.94
CA ILE A 55 38.76 9.45 -15.51
C ILE A 55 38.69 8.02 -16.05
N VAL A 56 38.46 7.87 -17.36
CA VAL A 56 38.74 6.59 -18.03
C VAL A 56 40.27 6.46 -18.08
N GLN A 57 40.84 5.42 -17.46
CA GLN A 57 42.28 5.15 -17.48
C GLN A 57 42.72 4.57 -18.84
N GLU A 58 42.35 5.21 -19.95
CA GLU A 58 42.84 4.86 -21.29
C GLU A 58 43.62 6.02 -21.89
N THR A 59 44.83 5.72 -22.36
CA THR A 59 45.77 6.70 -22.90
C THR A 59 45.28 7.23 -24.24
N GLY A 60 44.74 8.47 -24.29
CA GLY A 60 44.42 9.18 -25.54
C GLY A 60 42.96 9.61 -25.72
N THR A 61 42.07 9.39 -24.75
CA THR A 61 40.67 9.82 -24.80
C THR A 61 40.44 11.14 -24.06
N HIS A 62 39.66 12.05 -24.67
CA HIS A 62 39.22 13.28 -24.02
C HIS A 62 38.19 12.95 -22.92
N PRO A 63 38.26 13.58 -21.73
CA PRO A 63 37.28 13.34 -20.68
C PRO A 63 35.89 13.80 -21.15
N GLU A 64 34.90 12.91 -21.10
CA GLU A 64 33.51 13.28 -21.30
C GLU A 64 33.02 14.09 -20.08
N ILE A 65 32.52 15.29 -20.36
CA ILE A 65 31.97 16.18 -19.33
C ILE A 65 30.53 15.74 -19.08
N PHE A 66 30.28 15.14 -17.92
CA PHE A 66 28.92 14.86 -17.46
C PHE A 66 28.49 15.91 -16.45
N THR A 67 27.28 16.40 -16.62
CA THR A 67 26.62 17.23 -15.61
C THR A 67 26.22 16.37 -14.41
N ARG A 68 26.15 16.98 -13.22
CA ARG A 68 25.71 16.27 -11.99
C ARG A 68 24.34 15.63 -12.16
N THR A 69 23.50 16.30 -12.95
CA THR A 69 22.15 15.87 -13.30
C THR A 69 22.16 14.56 -14.10
N GLU A 70 23.06 14.39 -15.09
CA GLU A 70 23.14 13.17 -15.90
C GLU A 70 23.58 11.94 -15.11
N ILE A 71 24.40 12.13 -14.07
CA ILE A 71 24.83 11.05 -13.17
C ILE A 71 23.69 10.62 -12.24
N ILE A 72 22.91 11.58 -11.73
CA ILE A 72 21.91 11.34 -10.69
C ILE A 72 20.55 10.95 -11.27
N LEU A 73 20.19 11.45 -12.46
CA LEU A 73 18.89 11.20 -13.09
C LEU A 73 18.59 9.70 -13.29
N PRO A 74 19.51 8.85 -13.78
CA PRO A 74 19.29 7.41 -13.86
C PRO A 74 19.01 6.78 -12.49
N ALA A 75 19.75 7.16 -11.44
CA ALA A 75 19.54 6.67 -10.09
C ALA A 75 18.18 7.10 -9.52
N LEU A 76 17.74 8.33 -9.80
CA LEU A 76 16.41 8.82 -9.42
C LEU A 76 15.30 8.05 -10.12
N LEU A 77 15.44 7.76 -11.42
CA LEU A 77 14.46 6.97 -12.18
C LEU A 77 14.37 5.53 -11.68
N VAL A 78 15.50 4.89 -11.40
CA VAL A 78 15.53 3.55 -10.81
C VAL A 78 14.89 3.56 -9.42
N SER A 79 15.21 4.55 -8.59
CA SER A 79 14.60 4.72 -7.26
C SER A 79 13.08 4.90 -7.35
N LEU A 80 12.59 5.71 -8.29
CA LEU A 80 11.16 5.90 -8.54
C LEU A 80 10.49 4.58 -8.93
N ALA A 81 11.08 3.83 -9.86
CA ALA A 81 10.53 2.55 -10.33
C ALA A 81 10.46 1.51 -9.21
N ILE A 82 11.51 1.40 -8.38
CA ILE A 82 11.55 0.48 -7.23
C ILE A 82 10.52 0.90 -6.19
N ASN A 83 10.46 2.18 -5.83
CA ASN A 83 9.50 2.67 -4.84
C ASN A 83 8.05 2.45 -5.27
N LEU A 84 7.71 2.71 -6.53
CA LEU A 84 6.36 2.48 -7.04
C LEU A 84 6.01 0.98 -7.02
N SER A 85 6.94 0.13 -7.42
CA SER A 85 6.75 -1.32 -7.44
C SER A 85 6.53 -1.87 -6.02
N LEU A 86 7.37 -1.47 -5.06
CA LEU A 86 7.23 -1.84 -3.65
C LEU A 86 5.91 -1.32 -3.07
N THR A 87 5.60 -0.05 -3.30
CA THR A 87 4.36 0.57 -2.81
C THR A 87 3.13 -0.17 -3.31
N PHE A 88 3.09 -0.49 -4.60
CA PHE A 88 1.97 -1.24 -5.18
C PHE A 88 1.83 -2.63 -4.56
N LEU A 89 2.95 -3.34 -4.39
CA LEU A 89 2.98 -4.67 -3.77
C LEU A 89 2.51 -4.61 -2.31
N PHE A 90 3.02 -3.67 -1.50
CA PHE A 90 2.60 -3.47 -0.12
C PHE A 90 1.13 -3.05 -0.03
N ALA A 91 0.69 -2.10 -0.85
CA ALA A 91 -0.69 -1.65 -0.88
C ALA A 91 -1.65 -2.80 -1.22
N LEU A 92 -1.29 -3.65 -2.18
CA LEU A 92 -2.08 -4.82 -2.54
C LEU A 92 -2.19 -5.82 -1.38
N LEU A 93 -1.07 -6.18 -0.76
CA LEU A 93 -1.05 -7.12 0.37
C LEU A 93 -1.82 -6.58 1.58
N TYR A 94 -1.60 -5.31 1.92
CA TYR A 94 -2.26 -4.66 3.05
C TYR A 94 -3.77 -4.51 2.82
N SER A 95 -4.15 -4.15 1.58
CA SER A 95 -5.55 -4.05 1.16
C SER A 95 -6.30 -5.38 1.29
N GLN A 96 -5.63 -6.53 1.09
CA GLN A 96 -6.23 -7.84 1.33
C GLN A 96 -6.50 -8.10 2.81
N ARG A 97 -5.55 -7.77 3.68
CA ARG A 97 -5.69 -7.94 5.15
C ARG A 97 -6.80 -7.09 5.74
N LEU A 98 -7.16 -5.98 5.09
CA LEU A 98 -8.29 -5.14 5.49
C LEU A 98 -9.62 -5.54 4.84
N ALA A 99 -9.64 -5.84 3.54
CA ALA A 99 -10.88 -6.11 2.83
C ALA A 99 -11.58 -7.39 3.31
N GLY A 100 -10.80 -8.42 3.66
CA GLY A 100 -11.32 -9.68 4.19
C GLY A 100 -12.17 -9.51 5.46
N PRO A 101 -11.62 -8.95 6.56
CA PRO A 101 -12.37 -8.76 7.80
C PRO A 101 -13.52 -7.77 7.64
N ILE A 102 -13.36 -6.68 6.87
CA ILE A 102 -14.42 -5.70 6.61
C ILE A 102 -15.62 -6.36 5.92
N HIS A 103 -15.37 -7.10 4.82
CA HIS A 103 -16.44 -7.76 4.09
C HIS A 103 -17.18 -8.77 4.97
N ARG A 104 -16.45 -9.55 5.79
CA ARG A 104 -17.06 -10.48 6.74
C ARG A 104 -17.95 -9.77 7.77
N LEU A 105 -17.46 -8.68 8.33
CA LEU A 105 -18.19 -7.89 9.33
C LEU A 105 -19.49 -7.32 8.74
N ILE A 106 -19.41 -6.69 7.57
CA ILE A 106 -20.60 -6.17 6.84
C ILE A 106 -21.58 -7.30 6.55
N THR A 107 -21.10 -8.46 6.09
CA THR A 107 -21.95 -9.61 5.78
C THR A 107 -22.73 -10.10 7.00
N GLU A 108 -22.07 -10.20 8.17
CA GLU A 108 -22.75 -10.59 9.40
C GLU A 108 -23.71 -9.51 9.90
N MET A 109 -23.35 -8.22 9.82
CA MET A 109 -24.26 -7.12 10.17
C MET A 109 -25.53 -7.13 9.31
N VAL A 110 -25.42 -7.37 8.00
CA VAL A 110 -26.57 -7.46 7.10
C VAL A 110 -27.47 -8.65 7.45
N LYS A 111 -26.91 -9.79 7.89
CA LYS A 111 -27.72 -10.93 8.36
C LYS A 111 -28.49 -10.57 9.63
N ILE A 112 -27.86 -9.88 10.58
CA ILE A 112 -28.51 -9.42 11.81
C ILE A 112 -29.67 -8.48 11.47
N GLU A 113 -29.44 -7.53 10.58
CA GLU A 113 -30.45 -6.56 10.13
C GLU A 113 -31.66 -7.25 9.50
N ARG A 114 -31.44 -8.28 8.69
CA ARG A 114 -32.51 -9.08 8.08
C ARG A 114 -33.20 -10.05 9.04
N GLY A 115 -32.71 -10.19 10.27
CA GLY A 115 -33.19 -11.18 11.22
C GLY A 115 -32.88 -12.63 10.81
N ASP A 116 -31.86 -12.82 9.98
CA ASP A 116 -31.36 -14.13 9.58
C ASP A 116 -30.66 -14.83 10.75
N LYS A 117 -30.47 -16.16 10.63
CA LYS A 117 -29.72 -16.90 11.65
C LYS A 117 -28.23 -16.54 11.60
N VAL A 118 -27.70 -16.05 12.71
CA VAL A 118 -26.29 -15.61 12.84
C VAL A 118 -25.56 -16.54 13.80
N LYS A 119 -24.26 -16.74 13.57
CA LYS A 119 -23.40 -17.40 14.57
C LYS A 119 -23.08 -16.42 15.68
N THR A 120 -23.04 -16.90 16.91
CA THR A 120 -22.76 -16.08 18.10
C THR A 120 -21.30 -15.94 18.42
N SER A 121 -20.45 -16.64 17.67
CA SER A 121 -19.00 -16.47 17.67
C SER A 121 -18.54 -15.81 16.37
N PHE A 122 -17.90 -14.64 16.47
CA PHE A 122 -17.24 -13.96 15.36
C PHE A 122 -15.74 -13.84 15.63
N HIS A 123 -14.93 -14.51 14.81
CA HIS A 123 -13.48 -14.45 14.91
C HIS A 123 -12.87 -14.13 13.54
N LEU A 124 -11.95 -13.17 13.52
CA LEU A 124 -11.12 -12.85 12.38
C LEU A 124 -9.89 -13.78 12.35
N ARG A 125 -9.14 -13.80 11.25
CA ARG A 125 -7.90 -14.58 11.17
C ARG A 125 -6.81 -13.82 11.90
N ASP A 126 -5.86 -14.50 12.55
CA ASP A 126 -4.78 -13.83 13.31
C ASP A 126 -3.95 -12.83 12.48
N THR A 127 -3.91 -13.02 11.15
CA THR A 127 -3.21 -12.13 10.21
C THR A 127 -4.01 -10.92 9.75
N ASP A 128 -5.28 -10.80 10.12
CA ASP A 128 -6.15 -9.69 9.74
C ASP A 128 -5.91 -8.51 10.70
N GLU A 129 -5.81 -7.29 10.17
CA GLU A 129 -5.43 -6.08 10.95
C GLU A 129 -6.53 -5.58 11.91
N LEU A 130 -7.77 -6.09 11.78
CA LEU A 130 -8.95 -5.57 12.51
C LEU A 130 -9.37 -6.44 13.71
N GLN A 131 -8.43 -7.12 14.37
CA GLN A 131 -8.74 -8.04 15.48
C GLN A 131 -9.57 -7.38 16.57
N ASP A 132 -9.20 -6.18 17.02
CA ASP A 132 -9.90 -5.47 18.09
C ASP A 132 -11.37 -5.19 17.74
N ILE A 133 -11.64 -4.83 16.49
CA ILE A 133 -13.00 -4.64 15.98
C ILE A 133 -13.74 -5.98 15.97
N GLY A 134 -13.07 -7.06 15.54
CA GLY A 134 -13.63 -8.40 15.57
C GLY A 134 -14.01 -8.86 16.97
N MET A 135 -13.14 -8.63 17.96
CA MET A 135 -13.39 -8.95 19.37
C MET A 135 -14.53 -8.13 19.96
N ALA A 136 -14.58 -6.82 19.67
CA ALA A 136 -15.67 -5.97 20.10
C ALA A 136 -17.02 -6.40 19.48
N PHE A 137 -17.00 -6.78 18.20
CA PHE A 137 -18.18 -7.28 17.50
C PHE A 137 -18.65 -8.64 18.04
N ASP A 138 -17.73 -9.55 18.36
CA ASP A 138 -18.05 -10.82 19.02
C ASP A 138 -18.71 -10.60 20.39
N ALA A 139 -18.16 -9.71 21.20
CA ALA A 139 -18.75 -9.35 22.49
C ALA A 139 -20.16 -8.74 22.34
N LEU A 140 -20.39 -7.93 21.30
CA LEU A 140 -21.71 -7.39 20.99
C LEU A 140 -22.69 -8.52 20.62
N LEU A 141 -22.30 -9.47 19.77
CA LEU A 141 -23.13 -10.60 19.38
C LEU A 141 -23.56 -11.44 20.59
N LYS A 142 -22.62 -11.75 21.48
CA LYS A 142 -22.90 -12.49 22.72
C LYS A 142 -23.94 -11.76 23.59
N ARG A 143 -23.78 -10.44 23.78
CA ARG A 143 -24.75 -9.64 24.55
C ARG A 143 -26.14 -9.58 23.90
N LEU A 144 -26.23 -9.57 22.57
CA LEU A 144 -27.50 -9.56 21.87
C LEU A 144 -28.20 -10.93 21.91
N GLU A 145 -27.43 -12.02 21.91
CA GLU A 145 -27.92 -13.38 22.16
C GLU A 145 -28.45 -13.53 23.59
N GLU A 146 -27.70 -13.08 24.60
CA GLU A 146 -28.12 -13.09 26.01
C GLU A 146 -29.46 -12.37 26.23
N LYS A 147 -29.72 -11.32 25.44
CA LYS A 147 -30.98 -10.57 25.46
C LYS A 147 -32.10 -11.19 24.63
N GLY A 148 -31.86 -12.33 23.97
CA GLY A 148 -32.83 -13.01 23.11
C GLY A 148 -33.20 -12.24 21.83
N VAL A 149 -32.40 -11.25 21.45
CA VAL A 149 -32.66 -10.40 20.27
C VAL A 149 -32.24 -11.11 18.99
N LEU A 150 -31.21 -11.96 19.06
CA LEU A 150 -30.70 -12.70 17.91
C LEU A 150 -31.41 -14.04 17.72
N LYS A 151 -31.76 -14.35 16.48
CA LYS A 151 -32.08 -15.72 16.08
C LYS A 151 -30.77 -16.46 15.85
N THR A 152 -30.40 -17.31 16.79
CA THR A 152 -29.14 -18.06 16.73
C THR A 152 -29.35 -19.40 16.03
N LYS A 153 -28.26 -19.96 15.48
CA LYS A 153 -28.28 -21.23 14.75
C LYS A 153 -27.79 -22.37 15.63
#